data_AF-A0A1S8WL13-F1
#
_entry.id   AF-A0A1S8WL13-F1
#
_cell.length_a   1.000
_cell.length_b   1.000
_cell.length_c   1.000
_cell.angle_alpha   90.00
_cell.angle_beta   90.00
_cell.angle_gamma   90.00
#
_symmetry.space_group_name_H-M   'P 1'
#
loop_
_entity.id
_entity.type
_entity.pdbx_description
1 polymer ?
#
loop_
_entity_poly.entity_id
_entity_poly.type
_entity_poly.pdbx_seq_one_letter_code
_entity_poly.pdbx_strand_id
1 'polypeptide(L)'
;ADTPGKREELLIQKLNQCCVVFEFVPDVLSDLKDKEVKRDALHELTEYLVENTGPITDAMYPEVVRMIEANLFRTLPPPTNPSGAEFDPEEDEPTLEAAWPHLQLVYDFLLRFLESPNFQPNIAKRYFDTKFQLLELFDSEDPRERDLVKTILHRVYGKFLGLRAFIRKQFSNIFY
;
A
#
# COMPACT_ATOMS: atom_id res chain seq x y z
N ALA A 1 21.83 25.64 2.33
CA ALA A 1 20.88 25.65 1.20
C ALA A 1 20.62 24.20 0.83
N ASP A 2 19.37 23.77 0.91
CA ASP A 2 18.97 22.40 0.59
C ASP A 2 18.91 22.27 -0.94
N THR A 3 19.84 21.54 -1.54
CA THR A 3 19.87 21.38 -3.01
C THR A 3 18.86 20.33 -3.42
N PRO A 4 18.23 20.44 -4.62
CA PRO A 4 17.26 19.46 -5.10
C PRO A 4 17.75 18.00 -5.04
N GLY A 5 19.03 17.76 -5.35
CA GLY A 5 19.63 16.42 -5.26
C GLY A 5 19.74 15.87 -3.84
N LYS A 6 20.05 16.72 -2.85
CA LYS A 6 20.11 16.30 -1.44
C LYS A 6 18.71 15.94 -0.92
N ARG A 7 17.68 16.64 -1.39
CA ARG A 7 16.28 16.34 -1.05
C ARG A 7 15.83 14.98 -1.61
N GLU A 8 16.17 14.68 -2.86
CA GLU A 8 15.89 13.38 -3.47
C GLU A 8 16.57 12.23 -2.71
N GLU A 9 17.85 12.39 -2.37
CA GLU A 9 18.60 11.40 -1.57
C GLU A 9 17.93 11.13 -0.22
N LEU A 10 17.48 12.18 0.48
CA LEU A 10 16.79 12.05 1.77
C LEU A 10 15.43 11.35 1.63
N LEU A 11 14.68 11.62 0.55
CA LEU A 11 13.41 10.94 0.28
C LEU A 11 13.61 9.45 0.01
N ILE A 12 14.62 9.11 -0.78
CA ILE A 12 15.01 7.72 -1.04
C ILE A 12 15.41 7.04 0.27
N GLN A 13 16.21 7.68 1.12
CA GLN A 13 16.56 7.14 2.43
C GLN A 13 15.33 6.88 3.31
N LYS A 14 14.34 7.79 3.32
CA LYS A 14 13.07 7.60 4.05
C LYS A 14 12.25 6.45 3.48
N LEU A 15 12.11 6.34 2.16
CA LEU A 15 11.44 5.19 1.51
C LEU A 15 12.09 3.87 1.93
N ASN A 16 13.43 3.83 1.95
CA ASN A 16 14.20 2.66 2.34
C ASN A 16 13.98 2.30 3.81
N GLN A 17 13.92 3.31 4.70
CA GLN A 17 13.62 3.12 6.12
C GLN A 17 12.20 2.55 6.32
N CYS A 18 11.22 3.03 5.56
CA CYS A 18 9.84 2.56 5.62
C CYS A 18 9.66 1.11 5.11
N CYS A 19 10.66 0.50 4.48
CA CYS A 19 10.65 -0.92 4.12
C CYS A 19 10.80 -1.85 5.34
N VAL A 20 11.26 -1.34 6.49
CA VAL A 20 11.34 -2.14 7.73
C VAL A 20 9.93 -2.38 8.26
N VAL A 21 9.51 -3.64 8.31
CA VAL A 21 8.19 -4.06 8.82
C VAL A 21 8.31 -4.33 10.31
N PHE A 22 7.33 -3.84 11.09
CA PHE A 22 7.25 -4.08 12.53
C PHE A 22 6.13 -5.05 12.83
N GLU A 23 6.37 -5.94 13.79
CA GLU A 23 5.35 -6.83 14.32
C GLU A 23 4.52 -6.09 15.38
N PHE A 24 3.19 -6.11 15.23
CA PHE A 24 2.24 -5.56 16.21
C PHE A 24 1.62 -6.65 17.08
N VAL A 25 1.86 -7.91 16.73
CA VAL A 25 1.41 -9.10 17.46
C VAL A 25 2.64 -9.99 17.67
N PRO A 26 2.85 -10.57 18.86
CA PRO A 26 1.96 -10.52 20.04
C PRO A 26 2.12 -9.27 20.90
N ASP A 27 3.23 -8.53 20.79
CA ASP A 27 3.53 -7.39 21.66
C ASP A 27 3.42 -6.06 20.90
N VAL A 28 2.31 -5.34 21.10
CA VAL A 28 2.08 -4.01 20.51
C VAL A 28 3.08 -2.97 21.05
N LEU A 29 3.58 -3.15 22.27
CA LEU A 29 4.48 -2.23 22.97
C LEU A 29 5.96 -2.45 22.64
N SER A 30 6.27 -3.48 21.85
CA SER A 30 7.60 -3.65 21.26
C SER A 30 7.92 -2.49 20.31
N ASP A 31 9.18 -2.06 20.30
CA ASP A 31 9.72 -1.09 19.33
C ASP A 31 8.92 0.21 19.19
N LEU A 32 8.20 0.66 20.22
CA LEU A 32 7.30 1.84 20.14
C LEU A 32 7.97 3.07 19.54
N LYS A 33 9.23 3.31 19.92
CA LYS A 33 10.01 4.44 19.40
C LYS A 33 10.25 4.30 17.91
N ASP A 34 10.61 3.12 17.42
CA ASP A 34 10.94 2.90 16.01
C ASP A 34 9.67 2.80 15.15
N LYS A 35 8.57 2.26 15.72
CA LYS A 35 7.23 2.35 15.14
C LYS A 35 6.78 3.79 14.94
N GLU A 36 7.04 4.67 15.92
CA GLU A 36 6.76 6.11 15.82
C GLU A 36 7.58 6.77 14.71
N VAL A 37 8.89 6.50 14.68
CA VAL A 37 9.79 7.04 13.65
C VAL A 37 9.33 6.63 12.24
N LYS A 38 8.91 5.38 12.03
CA LYS A 38 8.35 4.95 10.75
C LYS A 38 7.05 5.67 10.43
N ARG A 39 6.18 5.89 11.42
CA ARG A 39 4.92 6.61 11.24
C ARG A 39 5.17 8.04 10.75
N ASP A 40 6.06 8.76 11.41
CA ASP A 40 6.43 10.12 11.04
C ASP A 40 7.09 10.18 9.66
N ALA A 41 7.96 9.22 9.33
CA ALA A 41 8.58 9.12 8.01
C ALA A 41 7.53 8.90 6.89
N LEU A 42 6.53 8.05 7.10
CA LEU A 42 5.44 7.84 6.15
C LEU A 42 4.54 9.08 5.98
N HIS A 43 4.30 9.81 7.07
CA HIS A 43 3.58 11.09 7.02
C HIS A 43 4.33 12.11 6.17
N GLU A 44 5.61 12.34 6.44
CA GLU A 44 6.43 13.28 5.67
C GLU A 44 6.50 12.92 4.18
N LEU A 45 6.63 11.63 3.85
CA LEU A 45 6.61 11.14 2.48
C LEU A 45 5.27 11.44 1.78
N THR A 46 4.17 11.31 2.51
CA THR A 46 2.83 11.61 2.00
C THR A 46 2.63 13.11 1.80
N GLU A 47 3.06 13.92 2.77
CA GLU A 47 3.02 15.39 2.69
C GLU A 47 3.84 15.90 1.50
N TYR A 48 5.04 15.33 1.27
CA TYR A 48 5.86 15.67 0.11
C TYR A 48 5.10 15.56 -1.22
N LEU A 49 4.30 14.50 -1.40
CA LEU A 49 3.48 14.28 -2.59
C LEU A 49 2.30 15.26 -2.67
N VAL A 50 1.68 15.58 -1.53
CA VAL A 50 0.52 16.48 -1.45
C VAL A 50 0.90 17.92 -1.74
N GLU A 51 2.01 18.38 -1.17
CA GLU A 51 2.52 19.74 -1.37
C GLU A 51 3.06 19.95 -2.79
N ASN A 52 3.19 18.88 -3.60
CA ASN A 52 3.76 18.91 -4.96
C ASN A 52 5.11 19.62 -5.01
N THR A 53 5.93 19.40 -3.98
CA THR A 53 7.16 20.16 -3.75
C THR A 53 8.31 19.80 -4.69
N GLY A 54 8.12 18.84 -5.60
CA GLY A 54 9.06 18.46 -6.64
C GLY A 54 8.53 17.40 -7.59
N PRO A 55 9.28 17.11 -8.67
CA PRO A 55 8.94 16.03 -9.59
C PRO A 55 9.17 14.66 -8.94
N ILE A 56 8.36 13.67 -9.35
CA ILE A 56 8.65 12.26 -9.06
C ILE A 56 9.67 11.79 -10.10
N THR A 57 10.92 11.62 -9.67
CA THR A 57 12.02 11.21 -10.54
C THR A 57 11.98 9.71 -10.84
N ASP A 58 12.63 9.29 -11.93
CA ASP A 58 12.73 7.89 -12.34
C ASP A 58 13.34 6.99 -11.25
N ALA A 59 14.28 7.54 -10.46
CA ALA A 59 14.97 6.83 -9.38
C ALA A 59 14.04 6.55 -8.17
N MET A 60 12.99 7.34 -7.97
CA MET A 60 12.05 7.15 -6.87
C MET A 60 11.08 6.00 -7.10
N TYR A 61 10.71 5.69 -8.35
CA TYR A 61 9.73 4.63 -8.67
C TYR A 61 10.10 3.25 -8.10
N PRO A 62 11.32 2.70 -8.30
CA PRO A 62 11.67 1.40 -7.74
C PRO A 62 11.62 1.40 -6.21
N GLU A 63 12.03 2.48 -5.55
CA GLU A 63 12.03 2.56 -4.08
C GLU A 63 10.61 2.67 -3.51
N VAL A 64 9.72 3.40 -4.20
CA VAL A 64 8.29 3.45 -3.86
C VAL A 64 7.67 2.06 -3.98
N VAL A 65 7.89 1.37 -5.10
CA VAL A 65 7.35 0.03 -5.31
C VAL A 65 7.88 -0.93 -4.26
N ARG A 66 9.19 -0.92 -3.98
CA ARG A 66 9.79 -1.76 -2.94
C ARG A 66 9.20 -1.51 -1.56
N MET A 67 8.95 -0.24 -1.20
CA MET A 67 8.31 0.12 0.07
C MET A 67 6.87 -0.40 0.14
N ILE A 68 6.11 -0.29 -0.95
CA ILE A 68 4.75 -0.83 -1.05
C ILE A 68 4.75 -2.35 -0.91
N GLU A 69 5.62 -3.04 -1.66
CA GLU A 69 5.70 -4.50 -1.67
C GLU A 69 6.07 -5.06 -0.29
N ALA A 70 7.06 -4.44 0.38
CA ALA A 70 7.50 -4.86 1.70
C ALA A 70 6.39 -4.73 2.77
N ASN A 71 5.48 -3.77 2.62
CA ASN A 71 4.45 -3.49 3.64
C ASN A 71 3.09 -4.13 3.33
N LEU A 72 2.64 -4.09 2.08
CA LEU A 72 1.27 -4.49 1.72
C LEU A 72 1.18 -5.96 1.31
N PHE A 73 2.18 -6.49 0.62
CA PHE A 73 2.10 -7.84 0.03
C PHE A 73 2.56 -8.90 1.03
N ARG A 74 1.67 -9.15 1.98
CA ARG A 74 1.78 -10.18 3.02
C ARG A 74 0.79 -11.30 2.79
N THR A 75 1.10 -12.48 3.32
CA THR A 75 0.10 -13.54 3.45
C THR A 75 -0.97 -13.09 4.45
N LEU A 76 -2.23 -13.10 4.05
CA LEU A 76 -3.33 -12.80 4.95
C LEU A 76 -3.41 -13.87 6.06
N PRO A 77 -3.72 -13.47 7.31
CA PRO A 77 -3.94 -14.43 8.37
C PRO A 77 -5.10 -15.39 8.00
N PRO A 78 -5.09 -16.63 8.51
CA PRO A 78 -6.20 -17.54 8.29
C PRO A 78 -7.51 -16.91 8.80
N PRO A 79 -8.64 -17.14 8.11
CA PRO A 79 -9.93 -16.60 8.53
C PRO A 79 -10.24 -16.98 9.97
N THR A 80 -10.70 -16.01 10.74
CA THR A 80 -11.05 -16.20 12.15
C THR A 80 -12.47 -16.71 12.32
N ASN A 81 -13.34 -16.43 11.35
CA ASN A 81 -14.73 -16.86 11.36
C ASN A 81 -14.90 -18.33 10.91
N PRO A 82 -15.85 -19.07 11.49
CA PRO A 82 -16.10 -20.46 11.13
C PRO A 82 -16.50 -20.58 9.65
N SER A 83 -15.92 -21.52 8.91
CA SER A 83 -16.26 -21.71 7.50
C SER A 83 -17.58 -22.46 7.31
N GLY A 84 -18.43 -22.02 6.38
CA GLY A 84 -19.58 -22.79 5.89
C GLY A 84 -20.92 -22.32 6.43
N ALA A 85 -21.80 -23.26 6.83
CA ALA A 85 -23.18 -22.97 7.22
C ALA A 85 -23.35 -22.23 8.56
N GLU A 86 -22.26 -22.06 9.30
CA GLU A 86 -22.21 -21.34 10.59
C GLU A 86 -21.66 -19.91 10.43
N PHE A 87 -21.17 -19.54 9.23
CA PHE A 87 -20.76 -18.17 8.93
C PHE A 87 -21.99 -17.30 8.71
N ASP A 88 -22.16 -16.27 9.52
CA ASP A 88 -23.17 -15.24 9.31
C ASP A 88 -22.48 -13.90 9.02
N PRO A 89 -22.47 -13.43 7.76
CA PRO A 89 -21.82 -12.17 7.39
C PRO A 89 -22.45 -10.94 8.06
N GLU A 90 -23.64 -11.05 8.67
CA GLU A 90 -24.27 -9.98 9.43
C GLU A 90 -23.91 -10.02 10.93
N GLU A 91 -23.60 -11.20 11.50
CA GLU A 91 -23.30 -11.36 12.94
C GLU A 91 -21.80 -11.48 13.24
N ASP A 92 -20.99 -11.99 12.32
CA ASP A 92 -19.56 -12.22 12.54
C ASP A 92 -18.75 -10.90 12.55
N GLU A 93 -18.03 -10.66 13.66
CA GLU A 93 -17.21 -9.45 13.80
C GLU A 93 -15.98 -9.51 12.87
N PRO A 94 -15.67 -8.43 12.12
CA PRO A 94 -14.49 -8.41 11.26
C PRO A 94 -13.21 -8.36 12.09
N THR A 95 -12.26 -9.24 11.78
CA THR A 95 -10.92 -9.16 12.35
C THR A 95 -10.18 -7.94 11.81
N LEU A 96 -9.76 -7.06 12.73
CA LEU A 96 -9.01 -5.86 12.42
C LEU A 96 -7.51 -6.14 12.37
N GLU A 97 -6.83 -5.57 11.38
CA GLU A 97 -5.39 -5.72 11.24
C GLU A 97 -4.64 -4.91 12.32
N ALA A 98 -3.77 -5.58 13.08
CA ALA A 98 -3.04 -4.96 14.18
C ALA A 98 -1.98 -3.95 13.68
N ALA A 99 -1.40 -4.21 12.50
CA ALA A 99 -0.44 -3.31 11.86
C ALA A 99 -1.08 -2.11 11.15
N TRP A 100 -2.40 -1.92 11.29
CA TRP A 100 -3.15 -0.85 10.64
C TRP A 100 -2.56 0.56 10.80
N PRO A 101 -1.99 0.98 11.96
CA PRO A 101 -1.38 2.29 12.10
C PRO A 101 -0.26 2.59 11.08
N HIS A 102 0.44 1.56 10.59
CA HIS A 102 1.41 1.71 9.49
C HIS A 102 0.78 1.45 8.13
N LEU A 103 -0.04 0.41 8.00
CA LEU A 103 -0.63 0.03 6.71
C LEU A 103 -1.52 1.14 6.14
N GLN A 104 -2.32 1.80 6.98
CA GLN A 104 -3.14 2.93 6.56
C GLN A 104 -2.29 4.00 5.86
N LEU A 105 -1.13 4.35 6.43
CA LEU A 105 -0.25 5.37 5.87
C LEU A 105 0.42 4.91 4.57
N VAL A 106 0.74 3.62 4.44
CA VAL A 106 1.27 3.06 3.18
C VAL A 106 0.21 3.10 2.08
N TYR A 107 -1.04 2.76 2.40
CA TYR A 107 -2.16 2.87 1.48
C TYR A 107 -2.44 4.32 1.07
N ASP A 108 -2.47 5.25 2.02
CA ASP A 108 -2.65 6.68 1.77
C ASP A 108 -1.53 7.22 0.88
N PHE A 109 -0.28 6.88 1.20
CA PHE A 109 0.87 7.23 0.37
C PHE A 109 0.73 6.71 -1.06
N LEU A 110 0.40 5.42 -1.25
CA LEU A 110 0.19 4.81 -2.57
C LEU A 110 -0.92 5.51 -3.34
N LEU A 111 -2.04 5.81 -2.69
CA LEU A 111 -3.14 6.53 -3.33
C LEU A 111 -2.69 7.92 -3.80
N ARG A 112 -2.02 8.70 -2.94
CA ARG A 112 -1.49 10.03 -3.30
C ARG A 112 -0.42 9.96 -4.38
N PHE A 113 0.43 8.94 -4.37
CA PHE A 113 1.43 8.71 -5.39
C PHE A 113 0.78 8.47 -6.76
N LEU A 114 -0.26 7.63 -6.82
CA LEU A 114 -1.01 7.38 -8.04
C LEU A 114 -1.79 8.61 -8.50
N GLU A 115 -2.36 9.39 -7.59
CA GLU A 115 -3.16 10.57 -7.89
C GLU A 115 -2.32 11.82 -8.23
N SER A 116 -1.02 11.81 -7.89
CA SER A 116 -0.13 12.94 -8.14
C SER A 116 -0.16 13.37 -9.62
N PRO A 117 -0.23 14.68 -9.91
CA PRO A 117 -0.12 15.19 -11.28
C PRO A 117 1.25 14.92 -11.90
N ASN A 118 2.29 14.70 -11.07
CA ASN A 118 3.65 14.40 -11.51
C ASN A 118 3.88 12.90 -11.76
N PHE A 119 2.86 12.06 -11.55
CA PHE A 119 2.94 10.62 -11.78
C PHE A 119 3.02 10.29 -13.28
N GLN A 120 3.96 9.42 -13.65
CA GLN A 120 4.22 9.02 -15.03
C GLN A 120 3.91 7.52 -15.23
N PRO A 121 2.73 7.17 -15.78
CA PRO A 121 2.33 5.77 -15.95
C PRO A 121 3.30 4.94 -16.80
N ASN A 122 3.96 5.58 -17.77
CA ASN A 122 4.91 4.90 -18.68
C ASN A 122 6.20 4.44 -17.99
N ILE A 123 6.56 5.09 -16.88
CA ILE A 123 7.72 4.71 -16.07
C ILE A 123 7.25 3.70 -15.03
N ALA A 124 6.17 4.03 -14.31
CA ALA A 124 5.57 3.18 -13.29
C ALA A 124 5.29 1.76 -13.79
N LYS A 125 4.76 1.57 -15.01
CA LYS A 125 4.45 0.24 -15.56
C LYS A 125 5.64 -0.72 -15.64
N ARG A 126 6.88 -0.21 -15.60
CA ARG A 126 8.10 -1.03 -15.60
C ARG A 126 8.38 -1.68 -14.25
N TYR A 127 7.84 -1.10 -13.19
CA TYR A 127 8.07 -1.50 -11.79
C TYR A 127 6.82 -2.12 -11.16
N PHE A 128 5.63 -1.65 -11.55
CA PHE A 128 4.35 -2.26 -11.16
C PHE A 128 4.07 -3.55 -11.99
N ASP A 129 4.99 -4.51 -11.96
CA ASP A 129 4.74 -5.87 -12.46
C ASP A 129 3.99 -6.74 -11.43
N THR A 130 3.68 -6.14 -10.26
CA THR A 130 2.97 -6.73 -9.11
C THR A 130 1.46 -6.89 -9.34
N LYS A 131 1.11 -7.44 -10.52
CA LYS A 131 -0.24 -7.49 -11.08
C LYS A 131 -1.24 -8.35 -10.27
N PHE A 132 -0.79 -9.12 -9.29
CA PHE A 132 -1.63 -10.12 -8.60
C PHE A 132 -1.81 -9.86 -7.11
N GLN A 133 -0.80 -9.32 -6.41
CA GLN A 133 -0.83 -9.28 -4.94
C GLN A 133 -1.82 -8.25 -4.39
N LEU A 134 -2.13 -7.16 -5.11
CA LEU A 134 -3.21 -6.24 -4.73
C LEU A 134 -4.59 -6.89 -4.78
N LEU A 135 -4.80 -7.88 -5.66
CA LEU A 135 -6.10 -8.55 -5.80
C LEU A 135 -6.33 -9.55 -4.66
N GLU A 136 -5.26 -10.19 -4.17
CA GLU A 136 -5.31 -11.09 -3.01
C GLU A 136 -5.72 -10.34 -1.74
N LEU A 137 -5.41 -9.05 -1.63
CA LEU A 137 -5.80 -8.21 -0.48
C LEU A 137 -7.30 -7.89 -0.41
N PHE A 138 -8.11 -8.25 -1.42
CA PHE A 138 -9.57 -8.18 -1.30
C PHE A 138 -10.13 -9.19 -0.28
N ASP A 139 -9.38 -10.27 -0.01
CA ASP A 139 -9.77 -11.31 0.95
C ASP A 139 -9.45 -10.90 2.41
N SER A 140 -8.92 -9.69 2.64
CA SER A 140 -8.65 -9.18 4.00
C SER A 140 -9.95 -9.11 4.81
N GLU A 141 -9.95 -9.61 6.05
CA GLU A 141 -11.09 -9.50 6.98
C GLU A 141 -11.33 -8.05 7.44
N ASP A 142 -10.31 -7.18 7.34
CA ASP A 142 -10.41 -5.77 7.72
C ASP A 142 -11.15 -4.94 6.64
N PRO A 143 -12.37 -4.41 6.94
CA PRO A 143 -13.13 -3.63 5.96
C PRO A 143 -12.41 -2.36 5.49
N ARG A 144 -11.55 -1.78 6.36
CA ARG A 144 -10.80 -0.56 6.03
C ARG A 144 -9.76 -0.85 4.95
N GLU A 145 -9.11 -2.02 5.03
CA GLU A 145 -8.15 -2.47 4.02
C GLU A 145 -8.85 -2.68 2.67
N ARG A 146 -9.97 -3.39 2.67
CA ARG A 146 -10.75 -3.67 1.44
C ARG A 146 -11.18 -2.40 0.72
N ASP A 147 -11.62 -1.37 1.45
CA ASP A 147 -12.05 -0.10 0.85
C ASP A 147 -10.89 0.68 0.20
N LEU A 148 -9.69 0.66 0.80
CA LEU A 148 -8.50 1.28 0.22
C LEU A 148 -8.01 0.50 -1.01
N VAL A 149 -7.96 -0.84 -0.93
CA VAL A 149 -7.60 -1.71 -2.05
C VAL A 149 -8.53 -1.48 -3.24
N LYS A 150 -9.85 -1.44 -3.01
CA LYS A 150 -10.85 -1.10 -4.03
C LYS A 150 -10.59 0.27 -4.68
N THR A 151 -10.29 1.28 -3.87
CA THR A 151 -10.03 2.64 -4.35
C THR A 151 -8.75 2.70 -5.20
N ILE A 152 -7.67 2.09 -4.73
CA ILE A 152 -6.38 2.02 -5.44
C ILE A 152 -6.53 1.27 -6.75
N LEU A 153 -7.19 0.11 -6.74
CA LEU A 153 -7.40 -0.67 -7.95
C LEU A 153 -8.21 0.11 -8.99
N HIS A 154 -9.21 0.87 -8.57
CA HIS A 154 -9.96 1.75 -9.46
C HIS A 154 -9.06 2.81 -10.13
N ARG A 155 -8.12 3.41 -9.38
CA ARG A 155 -7.12 4.35 -9.94
C ARG A 155 -6.17 3.65 -10.91
N VAL A 156 -5.68 2.47 -10.58
CA VAL A 156 -4.81 1.66 -11.45
C VAL A 156 -5.54 1.30 -12.74
N TYR A 157 -6.79 0.82 -12.65
CA TYR A 157 -7.62 0.48 -13.81
C TYR A 157 -7.88 1.69 -14.72
N GLY A 158 -8.05 2.88 -14.13
CA GLY A 158 -8.18 4.14 -14.86
C GLY A 158 -6.91 4.51 -15.64
N LYS A 159 -5.74 4.46 -14.99
CA LYS A 159 -4.46 4.94 -15.52
C LYS A 159 -3.75 3.94 -16.45
N PHE A 160 -3.88 2.64 -16.20
CA PHE A 160 -3.16 1.61 -16.95
C PHE A 160 -4.08 0.84 -17.90
N LEU A 161 -4.30 1.39 -19.09
CA LEU A 161 -5.18 0.79 -20.11
C LEU A 161 -4.81 -0.66 -20.45
N GLY A 162 -3.51 -0.97 -20.52
CA GLY A 162 -3.01 -2.32 -20.82
C GLY A 162 -3.30 -3.37 -19.73
N LEU A 163 -3.60 -2.95 -18.49
CA LEU A 163 -3.90 -3.86 -17.39
C LEU A 163 -5.40 -4.18 -17.30
N ARG A 164 -6.28 -3.46 -18.00
CA ARG A 164 -7.73 -3.61 -17.86
C ARG A 164 -8.24 -5.01 -18.19
N ALA A 165 -7.78 -5.59 -19.30
CA ALA A 165 -8.20 -6.93 -19.71
C ALA A 165 -7.78 -7.98 -18.69
N PHE A 166 -6.58 -7.83 -18.15
CA PHE A 166 -6.03 -8.68 -17.11
C PHE A 166 -6.82 -8.57 -15.79
N ILE A 167 -7.07 -7.36 -15.29
CA ILE A 167 -7.83 -7.12 -14.05
C ILE A 167 -9.23 -7.73 -14.16
N ARG A 168 -9.93 -7.53 -15.29
CA ARG A 168 -11.27 -8.14 -15.51
C ARG A 168 -11.23 -9.66 -15.48
N LYS A 169 -10.20 -10.27 -16.07
CA LYS A 169 -10.03 -11.73 -16.07
C LYS A 169 -9.84 -12.26 -14.65
N GLN A 170 -9.03 -11.58 -13.83
CA GLN A 170 -8.81 -12.01 -12.45
C GLN A 170 -10.07 -11.88 -11.60
N PHE A 171 -10.81 -10.78 -11.68
CA PHE A 171 -12.11 -10.69 -11.00
C PHE A 171 -13.08 -11.77 -11.45
N SER A 172 -13.13 -12.07 -12.75
CA SER A 172 -13.97 -13.18 -13.23
C SER A 172 -13.55 -14.52 -12.61
N ASN A 173 -12.27 -14.75 -12.35
CA ASN A 173 -11.81 -15.99 -11.71
C ASN A 173 -12.08 -16.02 -10.19
N ILE A 174 -12.21 -14.86 -9.53
CA ILE A 174 -12.52 -14.77 -8.10
C ILE A 174 -14.03 -15.00 -7.86
N PHE A 175 -14.88 -14.56 -8.79
CA PHE A 175 -16.34 -14.67 -8.66
C PHE A 175 -16.96 -15.94 -9.29
N TYR A 176 -16.15 -16.81 -9.91
CA TYR A 176 -16.59 -18.10 -10.49
C TYR A 176 -15.94 -19.26 -9.76
#